data_AF-A0A9P8EZH0-F1
#
_entry.id   AF-A0A9P8EZH0-F1
#
_cell.length_a   1.000
_cell.length_b   1.000
_cell.length_c   1.000
_cell.angle_alpha   90.00
_cell.angle_beta   90.00
_cell.angle_gamma   90.00
#
_symmetry.space_group_name_H-M   'P 1'
#
loop_
_entity.id
_entity.type
_entity.pdbx_description
1 polymer ?
#
loop_
_entity_poly.entity_id
_entity_poly.type
_entity_poly.pdbx_seq_one_letter_code
_entity_poly.pdbx_strand_id
1 'polypeptide(L)'
;PPYGQLMYFGKFAKEKTPAAIERFRNETLRVFGVLELHLAGKNSDGQPREYLAGSGKGKYSLADIGAWPWVAKWEFAGFEKQDMEAFPSVLAWLERIGQREAVKTGTGDKYQKKP
;
A
#
# COMPACT_ATOMS: atom_id res chain seq x y z
N PRO A 1 6.17 -0.78 9.05
CA PRO A 1 6.30 -1.28 10.45
C PRO A 1 5.53 -2.56 10.78
N PRO A 2 4.38 -2.88 10.15
CA PRO A 2 3.95 -4.29 10.02
C PRO A 2 4.42 -4.90 8.69
N TYR A 3 4.35 -4.09 7.64
CA TYR A 3 4.76 -4.44 6.28
C TYR A 3 6.21 -4.93 6.17
N GLY A 4 7.13 -4.24 6.83
CA GLY A 4 8.55 -4.63 6.87
C GLY A 4 8.77 -5.96 7.58
N GLN A 5 8.00 -6.23 8.63
CA GLN A 5 8.05 -7.50 9.36
C GLN A 5 7.48 -8.63 8.51
N LEU A 6 6.36 -8.41 7.81
CA LEU A 6 5.83 -9.37 6.84
C LEU A 6 6.86 -9.73 5.77
N MET A 7 7.51 -8.72 5.17
CA MET A 7 8.58 -8.97 4.20
C MET A 7 9.77 -9.70 4.82
N TYR A 8 10.17 -9.35 6.05
CA TYR A 8 11.24 -10.05 6.75
C TYR A 8 10.92 -11.52 6.98
N PHE A 9 9.86 -11.83 7.73
CA PHE A 9 9.51 -13.23 8.03
C PHE A 9 9.11 -14.02 6.78
N GLY A 10 8.41 -13.39 5.83
CA GLY A 10 7.97 -14.02 4.60
C GLY A 10 9.10 -14.29 3.61
N LYS A 11 10.01 -13.32 3.39
CA LYS A 11 11.05 -13.41 2.35
C LYS A 11 12.46 -13.57 2.88
N PHE A 12 12.88 -12.73 3.82
CA PHE A 12 14.30 -12.61 4.18
C PHE A 12 14.77 -13.52 5.32
N ALA A 13 13.88 -13.91 6.23
CA ALA A 13 14.20 -14.80 7.34
C ALA A 13 14.59 -16.19 6.80
N LYS A 14 15.72 -16.72 7.28
CA LYS A 14 16.25 -18.05 6.91
C LYS A 14 15.29 -19.17 7.30
N GLU A 15 14.76 -19.08 8.52
CA GLU A 15 13.73 -19.98 9.03
C GLU A 15 12.37 -19.29 8.96
N LYS A 16 11.36 -20.01 8.50
CA LYS A 16 10.00 -19.49 8.39
C LYS A 16 9.24 -19.73 9.69
N THR A 17 8.60 -18.69 10.20
CA THR A 17 7.73 -18.76 11.38
C THR A 17 6.29 -18.48 10.94
N PRO A 18 5.47 -19.52 10.69
CA PRO A 18 4.11 -19.33 10.15
C PRO A 18 3.25 -18.37 10.97
N ALA A 19 3.28 -18.50 12.31
CA ALA A 19 2.54 -17.61 13.22
C ALA A 19 2.94 -16.13 13.09
N ALA A 20 4.22 -15.84 12.86
CA ALA A 20 4.68 -14.46 12.66
C ALA A 20 4.23 -13.93 11.30
N ILE A 21 4.36 -14.74 10.25
CA ILE A 21 3.90 -14.39 8.89
C ILE A 21 2.41 -14.07 8.90
N GLU A 22 1.59 -14.96 9.48
CA GLU A 22 0.15 -14.79 9.59
C GLU A 22 -0.21 -13.51 10.37
N ARG A 23 0.42 -13.30 11.54
CA ARG A 23 0.19 -12.08 12.35
C ARG A 23 0.45 -10.81 11.54
N PHE A 24 1.59 -10.71 10.86
CA PHE A 24 1.94 -9.51 10.11
C PHE A 24 1.18 -9.37 8.79
N ARG A 25 0.72 -10.49 8.20
CA ARG A 25 -0.21 -10.48 7.07
C ARG A 25 -1.55 -9.89 7.49
N ASN A 26 -2.14 -10.39 8.57
CA ASN A 26 -3.42 -9.89 9.09
C ASN A 26 -3.36 -8.41 9.47
N GLU A 27 -2.27 -7.98 10.11
CA GLU A 27 -2.07 -6.57 10.44
C GLU A 27 -1.90 -5.70 9.19
N THR A 28 -1.25 -6.21 8.15
CA THR A 28 -1.13 -5.48 6.88
C THR A 28 -2.48 -5.35 6.16
N LEU A 29 -3.29 -6.41 6.14
CA LEU A 29 -4.67 -6.35 5.62
C LEU A 29 -5.53 -5.37 6.42
N ARG A 30 -5.38 -5.31 7.75
CA ARG A 30 -6.05 -4.32 8.59
C ARG A 30 -5.66 -2.89 8.19
N VAL A 31 -4.37 -2.64 7.93
CA VAL A 31 -3.90 -1.33 7.44
C VAL A 31 -4.48 -1.00 6.07
N PHE A 32 -4.56 -1.95 5.14
CA PHE A 32 -5.24 -1.75 3.86
C PHE A 32 -6.72 -1.41 4.05
N GLY A 33 -7.39 -2.07 5.00
CA GLY A 33 -8.75 -1.73 5.39
C GLY A 33 -8.89 -0.28 5.89
N VAL A 34 -7.97 0.20 6.71
CA VAL A 34 -7.97 1.61 7.16
C VAL A 34 -7.82 2.57 5.98
N LEU A 35 -6.91 2.28 5.05
CA LEU A 35 -6.72 3.10 3.85
C LEU A 35 -7.96 3.06 2.95
N GLU A 36 -8.58 1.89 2.78
CA GLU A 36 -9.80 1.72 2.00
C GLU A 36 -10.95 2.54 2.58
N LEU A 37 -11.21 2.44 3.89
CA LEU A 37 -12.25 3.23 4.55
C LEU A 37 -12.02 4.74 4.38
N HIS A 38 -10.77 5.18 4.52
CA HIS A 38 -10.41 6.58 4.33
C HIS A 38 -10.62 7.05 2.89
N LEU A 39 -10.06 6.32 1.91
CA LEU A 39 -10.13 6.66 0.49
C LEU A 39 -11.55 6.52 -0.08
N ALA A 40 -12.37 5.63 0.47
CA ALA A 40 -13.79 5.53 0.17
C ALA A 40 -14.61 6.68 0.77
N GLY A 41 -13.99 7.58 1.56
CA GLY A 41 -14.68 8.71 2.19
C GLY A 41 -15.47 8.36 3.44
N LYS A 42 -15.42 7.11 3.92
CA LYS A 42 -16.24 6.64 5.06
C LYS A 42 -15.85 7.28 6.38
N ASN A 43 -14.63 7.83 6.47
CA ASN A 43 -14.12 8.55 7.63
C ASN A 43 -14.11 10.08 7.43
N SER A 44 -14.75 10.61 6.38
CA SER A 44 -14.84 12.04 6.09
C SER A 44 -16.28 12.48 5.83
N ASP A 45 -16.51 13.27 4.78
CA ASP A 45 -17.78 13.78 4.29
C ASP A 45 -18.62 12.76 3.49
N GLY A 46 -18.25 11.48 3.53
CA GLY A 46 -18.92 10.41 2.78
C GLY A 46 -18.60 10.41 1.27
N GLN A 47 -17.70 11.29 0.81
CA GLN A 47 -17.31 11.38 -0.60
C GLN A 47 -15.96 10.68 -0.84
N PRO A 48 -15.83 9.90 -1.94
CA PRO A 48 -14.56 9.28 -2.29
C PRO A 48 -13.42 10.29 -2.41
N ARG A 49 -12.26 9.91 -1.86
CA ARG A 49 -11.05 10.73 -1.82
C ARG A 49 -10.04 10.24 -2.84
N GLU A 50 -9.34 11.19 -3.45
CA GLU A 50 -8.26 10.92 -4.40
C GLU A 50 -6.89 10.79 -3.71
N TYR A 51 -6.72 11.43 -2.55
CA TYR A 51 -5.46 11.50 -1.80
C TYR A 51 -5.66 11.44 -0.28
N LEU A 52 -4.59 11.09 0.44
CA LEU A 52 -4.64 10.82 1.87
C LEU A 52 -4.84 12.07 2.74
N ALA A 53 -4.37 13.23 2.30
CA ALA A 53 -4.45 14.48 3.07
C ALA A 53 -5.29 15.55 2.37
N GLY A 54 -5.66 16.62 3.08
CA GLY A 54 -6.43 17.75 2.54
C GLY A 54 -7.95 17.59 2.69
N SER A 55 -8.70 18.64 2.31
CA SER A 55 -10.17 18.67 2.38
C SER A 55 -10.83 18.13 1.11
N GLY A 56 -12.12 17.76 1.19
CA GLY A 56 -12.88 17.19 0.08
C GLY A 56 -12.20 15.95 -0.49
N LYS A 57 -11.95 15.95 -1.81
CA LYS A 57 -11.22 14.86 -2.50
C LYS A 57 -9.77 14.69 -2.03
N GLY A 58 -9.24 15.60 -1.23
CA GLY A 58 -7.85 15.60 -0.80
C GLY A 58 -6.89 16.20 -1.82
N LYS A 59 -5.63 16.33 -1.43
CA LYS A 59 -4.53 16.89 -2.22
C LYS A 59 -3.29 16.01 -2.03
N TYR A 60 -2.63 15.69 -3.13
CA TYR A 60 -1.37 14.95 -3.12
C TYR A 60 -0.36 15.62 -2.19
N SER A 61 0.22 14.83 -1.29
CA SER A 61 1.02 15.32 -0.18
C SER A 61 2.15 14.37 0.22
N LEU A 62 2.95 14.77 1.21
CA LEU A 62 3.95 13.89 1.83
C LEU A 62 3.33 12.62 2.44
N ALA A 63 2.05 12.65 2.85
CA ALA A 63 1.38 11.45 3.33
C ALA A 63 1.27 10.39 2.23
N ASP A 64 0.91 10.81 1.01
CA ASP A 64 0.83 9.92 -0.15
C ASP A 64 2.23 9.42 -0.55
N ILE A 65 3.21 10.31 -0.61
CA ILE A 65 4.60 9.96 -0.94
C ILE A 65 5.19 8.96 0.06
N GLY A 66 4.88 9.12 1.35
CA GLY A 66 5.38 8.24 2.41
C GLY A 66 4.70 6.87 2.44
N ALA A 67 3.41 6.80 2.14
CA ALA A 67 2.64 5.56 2.19
C ALA A 67 2.73 4.74 0.90
N TRP A 68 2.66 5.40 -0.26
CA TRP A 68 2.50 4.75 -1.56
C TRP A 68 3.58 3.69 -1.87
N PRO A 69 4.89 3.94 -1.65
CA PRO A 69 5.92 2.94 -1.97
C PRO A 69 5.81 1.64 -1.17
N TRP A 70 5.23 1.71 0.04
CA TRP A 70 4.98 0.52 0.85
C TRP A 70 3.81 -0.28 0.29
N VAL A 71 2.69 0.38 0.02
CA VAL A 71 1.47 -0.28 -0.45
C VAL A 71 1.64 -0.81 -1.87
N ALA A 72 2.31 -0.07 -2.75
CA ALA A 72 2.55 -0.46 -4.15
C ALA A 72 3.36 -1.76 -4.30
N LYS A 73 4.05 -2.21 -3.24
CA LYS A 73 4.83 -3.44 -3.20
C LYS A 73 4.06 -4.62 -2.60
N TRP A 74 2.73 -4.65 -2.71
CA TRP A 74 1.87 -5.71 -2.15
C TRP A 74 2.18 -7.09 -2.72
N GLU A 75 2.44 -7.22 -4.03
CA GLU A 75 2.91 -8.48 -4.63
C GLU A 75 4.26 -8.91 -4.02
N PHE A 76 5.16 -7.95 -3.83
CA PHE A 76 6.45 -8.24 -3.19
C PHE A 76 6.28 -8.65 -1.71
N ALA A 77 5.23 -8.22 -1.02
CA ALA A 77 4.90 -8.66 0.33
C ALA A 77 4.16 -10.00 0.38
N GLY A 78 3.85 -10.62 -0.77
CA GLY A 78 3.18 -11.92 -0.86
C GLY A 78 1.66 -11.85 -0.85
N PHE A 79 1.08 -10.71 -1.23
CA PHE A 79 -0.35 -10.61 -1.52
C PHE A 79 -0.62 -10.93 -2.98
N GLU A 80 -1.77 -11.53 -3.24
CA GLU A 80 -2.27 -11.84 -4.58
C GLU A 80 -3.39 -10.88 -4.97
N LYS A 81 -3.79 -10.90 -6.24
CA LYS A 81 -4.87 -10.03 -6.74
C LYS A 81 -6.17 -10.21 -5.94
N GLN A 82 -6.49 -11.45 -5.59
CA GLN A 82 -7.69 -11.81 -4.81
C GLN A 82 -7.70 -11.16 -3.42
N ASP A 83 -6.53 -11.01 -2.78
CA ASP A 83 -6.43 -10.30 -1.50
C ASP A 83 -6.75 -8.80 -1.65
N MET A 84 -6.47 -8.24 -2.82
CA MET A 84 -6.62 -6.81 -3.10
C MET A 84 -8.01 -6.42 -3.61
N GLU A 85 -8.82 -7.38 -4.05
CA GLU A 85 -10.19 -7.15 -4.55
C GLU A 85 -11.09 -6.45 -3.51
N ALA A 86 -10.83 -6.66 -2.23
CA ALA A 86 -11.54 -6.00 -1.13
C ALA A 86 -11.19 -4.51 -0.95
N PHE A 87 -10.19 -3.99 -1.68
CA PHE A 87 -9.66 -2.63 -1.50
C PHE A 87 -9.66 -1.81 -2.82
N PRO A 88 -10.82 -1.62 -3.47
CA PRO A 88 -10.90 -0.93 -4.76
C PRO A 88 -10.47 0.55 -4.70
N SER A 89 -10.73 1.25 -3.59
CA SER A 89 -10.31 2.64 -3.43
C SER A 89 -8.79 2.74 -3.26
N VAL A 90 -8.18 1.78 -2.56
CA VAL A 90 -6.71 1.66 -2.47
C VAL A 90 -6.11 1.39 -3.85
N LEU A 91 -6.67 0.47 -4.64
CA LEU A 91 -6.19 0.18 -5.98
C LEU A 91 -6.26 1.41 -6.89
N ALA A 92 -7.36 2.16 -6.87
CA ALA A 92 -7.51 3.39 -7.63
C ALA A 92 -6.51 4.48 -7.20
N TRP A 93 -6.23 4.58 -5.90
CA TRP A 93 -5.20 5.49 -5.37
C TRP A 93 -3.78 5.08 -5.78
N LEU A 94 -3.47 3.78 -5.75
CA LEU A 94 -2.19 3.25 -6.23
C LEU A 94 -1.96 3.58 -7.70
N GLU A 95 -2.94 3.31 -8.55
CA GLU A 95 -2.89 3.60 -9.98
C GLU A 95 -2.71 5.09 -10.25
N ARG A 96 -3.55 5.94 -9.65
CA ARG A 96 -3.50 7.39 -9.82
C ARG A 96 -2.12 7.97 -9.51
N ILE A 97 -1.51 7.54 -8.40
CA ILE A 97 -0.17 8.02 -8.02
C ILE A 97 0.91 7.39 -8.91
N GLY A 98 0.79 6.11 -9.26
CA GLY A 98 1.72 5.42 -10.15
C GLY A 98 1.79 6.03 -11.55
N GLN A 99 0.72 6.69 -12.01
CA GLN A 99 0.71 7.39 -13.30
C GLN A 99 1.48 8.72 -13.29
N ARG A 100 1.89 9.25 -12.13
CA ARG A 100 2.63 10.51 -12.05
C ARG A 100 4.07 10.33 -12.57
N GLU A 101 4.51 11.21 -13.47
CA GLU A 101 5.86 11.14 -14.07
C GLU A 101 7.00 11.14 -13.04
N ALA A 102 6.87 11.91 -11.95
CA ALA A 102 7.84 11.90 -10.86
C ALA A 102 7.93 10.54 -10.14
N VAL A 103 6.79 9.84 -9.99
CA VAL A 103 6.73 8.51 -9.38
C VAL A 103 7.37 7.49 -10.33
N LYS A 104 6.98 7.48 -11.62
CA LYS A 104 7.61 6.63 -12.64
C LYS A 104 9.12 6.83 -12.70
N THR A 105 9.58 8.08 -12.64
CA THR A 105 11.02 8.41 -12.61
C THR A 105 11.72 7.88 -11.35
N GLY A 106 11.06 7.99 -10.19
CA GLY A 106 11.59 7.53 -8.90
C GLY A 106 11.56 6.01 -8.72
N THR A 107 10.66 5.30 -9.41
CA THR A 107 10.53 3.84 -9.35
C THR A 107 11.05 3.11 -10.59
N GLY A 108 11.58 3.86 -11.57
CA GLY A 108 12.07 3.32 -12.83
C GLY A 108 13.28 2.40 -12.66
N ASP A 109 13.56 1.63 -13.72
CA ASP A 109 14.51 0.53 -13.74
C ASP A 109 15.92 0.88 -13.24
N LYS A 110 16.35 2.14 -13.42
CA LYS A 110 17.64 2.65 -12.90
C LYS A 110 17.81 2.47 -11.39
N TYR A 111 16.72 2.38 -10.63
CA TYR A 111 16.72 2.24 -9.18
C TYR A 111 16.22 0.86 -8.71
N GLN A 112 15.85 -0.01 -9.64
CA GLN A 112 15.52 -1.38 -9.32
C GLN A 112 16.81 -2.20 -9.26
N LYS A 113 17.07 -2.85 -8.12
CA LYS A 113 18.14 -3.84 -8.03
C LYS A 113 17.77 -5.00 -8.96
N LYS A 114 18.52 -5.16 -10.05
CA LYS A 114 18.41 -6.35 -10.90
C LYS A 114 18.78 -7.58 -10.06
N PRO A 115 18.05 -8.69 -10.21
CA PRO A 115 18.35 -9.93 -9.50
C PRO A 115 19.75 -10.45 -9.82
#